data_AF-A0A1H3Y6Q7-F1
#
_entry.id   AF-A0A1H3Y6Q7-F1
#
_cell.length_a   1.000
_cell.length_b   1.000
_cell.length_c   1.000
_cell.angle_alpha   90.00
_cell.angle_beta   90.00
_cell.angle_gamma   90.00
#
_symmetry.space_group_name_H-M   'P 1'
#
loop_
_entity.id
_entity.type
_entity.pdbx_description
1 polymer ?
#
loop_
_entity_poly.entity_id
_entity_poly.type
_entity_poly.pdbx_seq_one_letter_code
_entity_poly.pdbx_strand_id
1 'polypeptide(L)'
;MGLFGKKDEKIDHEKELARLKAFASLTPEELAKKMEEAQKAAQEAFDKLTPEEQERAKAEAERMMRESEQERNALLQEAQKFGLKVPKFCPYCGTENKGGNFCPSCGAPYKTN
;
A
#
# COMPACT_ATOMS: atom_id res chain seq x y z
N MET A 1 38.57 -11.12 -2.14
CA MET A 1 37.56 -10.03 -2.20
C MET A 1 37.32 -9.73 -3.66
N GLY A 2 36.21 -10.21 -4.23
CA GLY A 2 35.98 -10.14 -5.67
C GLY A 2 34.54 -9.75 -6.00
N LEU A 3 34.43 -8.68 -6.79
CA LEU A 3 33.45 -8.50 -7.87
C LEU A 3 32.00 -8.15 -7.46
N PHE A 4 31.80 -6.96 -6.88
CA PHE A 4 30.54 -6.24 -7.02
C PHE A 4 30.44 -5.63 -8.43
N GLY A 5 30.15 -6.48 -9.41
CA GLY A 5 29.78 -6.10 -10.76
C GLY A 5 28.27 -6.22 -10.95
N LYS A 6 27.50 -5.21 -10.53
CA LYS A 6 26.17 -4.98 -11.09
C LYS A 6 26.13 -3.53 -11.57
N LYS A 7 26.20 -3.40 -12.89
CA LYS A 7 26.19 -2.17 -13.66
C LYS A 7 25.01 -1.30 -13.25
N ASP A 8 25.27 0.00 -13.10
CA ASP A 8 24.28 1.07 -13.05
C ASP A 8 23.44 1.07 -14.34
N GLU A 9 22.40 0.25 -14.39
CA GLU A 9 21.34 0.40 -15.38
C GLU A 9 20.50 1.60 -14.96
N LYS A 10 20.70 2.75 -15.61
CA LYS A 10 19.90 3.95 -15.38
C LYS A 10 18.44 3.59 -15.67
N ILE A 11 17.65 3.42 -14.61
CA ILE A 11 16.21 3.21 -14.71
C ILE A 11 15.64 4.46 -15.37
N ASP A 12 15.12 4.29 -16.58
CA ASP A 12 14.45 5.34 -17.34
C ASP A 12 13.08 5.57 -16.70
N HIS A 13 13.07 6.43 -15.67
CA HIS A 13 11.89 6.72 -14.87
C HIS A 13 10.71 7.19 -15.72
N GLU A 14 10.96 7.81 -16.88
CA GLU A 14 9.92 8.25 -17.80
C GLU A 14 9.24 7.06 -18.50
N LYS A 15 10.01 6.07 -18.96
CA LYS A 15 9.48 4.82 -19.51
C LYS A 15 8.72 3.99 -18.47
N GLU A 16 9.23 3.89 -17.24
CA GLU A 16 8.53 3.21 -16.15
C GLU A 16 7.21 3.92 -15.81
N LEU A 17 7.21 5.26 -15.75
CA LEU A 17 6.00 6.03 -15.52
C LEU A 17 5.00 5.87 -16.67
N ALA A 18 5.46 5.81 -17.92
CA ALA A 18 4.63 5.55 -19.08
C ALA A 18 4.01 4.14 -19.03
N ARG A 19 4.77 3.13 -18.61
CA ARG A 19 4.29 1.76 -18.42
C ARG A 19 3.24 1.68 -17.31
N LEU A 20 3.48 2.33 -16.17
CA LEU A 20 2.53 2.40 -15.06
C LEU A 20 1.25 3.15 -15.45
N LYS A 21 1.35 4.24 -16.21
CA LYS A 21 0.19 4.96 -16.74
C LYS A 21 -0.61 4.12 -17.73
N ALA A 22 0.06 3.40 -18.63
CA ALA A 22 -0.59 2.49 -19.57
C ALA A 22 -1.31 1.33 -18.85
N PHE A 23 -0.73 0.84 -17.75
CA PHE A 23 -1.37 -0.14 -16.89
C PHE A 23 -2.56 0.46 -16.12
N ALA A 24 -2.42 1.67 -15.58
CA ALA A 24 -3.48 2.38 -14.88
C ALA A 24 -4.64 2.80 -15.80
N SER A 25 -4.38 2.95 -17.10
CA SER A 25 -5.41 3.26 -18.11
C SER A 25 -6.20 2.02 -18.58
N LEU A 26 -5.88 0.83 -18.11
CA LEU A 26 -6.67 -0.37 -18.41
C LEU A 26 -8.09 -0.21 -17.86
N THR A 27 -9.07 -0.71 -18.61
CA THR A 27 -10.44 -0.79 -18.11
C THR A 27 -10.49 -1.84 -16.98
N PRO A 28 -11.48 -1.76 -16.08
CA PRO A 28 -11.67 -2.78 -15.05
C PRO A 28 -11.80 -4.19 -15.62
N GLU A 29 -12.41 -4.33 -16.81
CA GLU A 29 -12.58 -5.62 -17.50
C GLU A 29 -11.25 -6.15 -18.07
N GLU A 30 -10.45 -5.29 -18.70
CA GLU A 30 -9.12 -5.65 -19.22
C GLU A 30 -8.13 -6.00 -18.09
N LEU A 31 -8.23 -5.27 -16.97
CA LEU A 31 -7.43 -5.53 -15.77
C LEU A 31 -7.80 -6.87 -15.13
N ALA A 32 -9.10 -7.14 -14.95
CA ALA A 32 -9.59 -8.40 -14.39
C ALA A 32 -9.11 -9.60 -15.22
N LYS A 33 -9.20 -9.51 -16.55
CA LYS A 33 -8.71 -10.54 -17.47
C LYS A 33 -7.21 -10.79 -17.31
N LYS A 34 -6.39 -9.72 -17.27
CA LYS A 34 -4.93 -9.85 -17.05
C LYS A 34 -4.58 -10.41 -15.68
N MET A 35 -5.34 -10.07 -14.65
CA MET A 35 -5.16 -10.65 -13.31
C MET A 35 -5.53 -12.12 -13.28
N GLU A 36 -6.61 -12.53 -13.93
CA GLU A 36 -7.01 -13.93 -14.05
C GLU A 36 -5.96 -14.75 -14.81
N GLU A 37 -5.45 -14.23 -15.94
CA GLU A 37 -4.37 -14.87 -16.70
C GLU A 37 -3.09 -14.99 -15.87
N ALA A 38 -2.73 -13.97 -15.08
CA ALA A 38 -1.58 -13.99 -14.20
C ALA A 38 -1.76 -14.99 -13.03
N GLN A 39 -2.95 -15.05 -12.43
CA GLN A 39 -3.28 -16.02 -11.39
C GLN A 39 -3.20 -17.46 -11.92
N LYS A 40 -3.75 -17.70 -13.13
CA LYS A 40 -3.68 -19.00 -13.78
C LYS A 40 -2.24 -19.40 -14.10
N ALA A 41 -1.44 -18.49 -14.66
CA ALA A 41 -0.02 -18.75 -14.93
C ALA A 41 0.77 -19.03 -13.64
N ALA A 42 0.45 -18.33 -12.54
CA ALA A 42 1.06 -18.59 -11.23
C ALA A 42 0.65 -19.95 -10.66
N GLN A 43 -0.62 -20.34 -10.81
CA GLN A 43 -1.14 -21.66 -10.40
C GLN A 43 -0.42 -22.77 -11.19
N GLU A 44 -0.34 -22.64 -12.52
CA GLU A 44 0.36 -23.60 -13.38
C GLU A 44 1.87 -23.68 -13.09
N ALA A 45 2.50 -22.57 -12.68
CA ALA A 45 3.89 -22.58 -12.24
C ALA A 45 4.05 -23.29 -10.89
N PHE A 46 3.09 -23.11 -9.98
CA PHE A 46 3.06 -23.79 -8.69
C PHE A 46 2.85 -25.30 -8.84
N ASP A 47 1.94 -25.71 -9.71
CA ASP A 47 1.63 -27.13 -9.96
C ASP A 47 2.81 -27.89 -10.61
N LYS A 48 3.73 -27.18 -11.27
CA LYS A 48 4.97 -27.76 -11.83
C LYS A 48 6.07 -27.96 -10.78
N LEU A 49 5.94 -27.40 -9.58
CA LEU A 49 6.90 -27.58 -8.49
C LEU A 49 6.74 -28.96 -7.83
N THR A 50 7.82 -29.47 -7.26
CA THR A 50 7.75 -30.68 -6.44
C THR A 50 6.95 -30.42 -5.15
N PRO A 51 6.33 -31.44 -4.53
CA PRO A 51 5.56 -31.26 -3.28
C PRO A 51 6.40 -30.66 -2.13
N GLU A 52 7.70 -30.98 -2.05
CA GLU A 52 8.61 -30.34 -1.08
C GLU A 52 8.83 -28.84 -1.38
N GLU A 53 8.98 -28.47 -2.66
CA GLU A 53 9.11 -27.06 -3.04
C GLU A 53 7.82 -26.28 -2.84
N GLN A 54 6.68 -26.92 -3.11
CA GLN A 54 5.37 -26.35 -2.83
C GLN A 54 5.17 -26.09 -1.33
N GLU A 55 5.58 -27.03 -0.47
CA GLU A 55 5.51 -26.84 0.98
C GLU A 55 6.42 -25.71 1.47
N ARG A 56 7.65 -25.63 0.95
CA ARG A 56 8.56 -24.51 1.24
C ARG A 56 8.00 -23.17 0.77
N ALA A 57 7.43 -23.12 -0.44
CA ALA A 57 6.82 -21.91 -0.99
C ALA A 57 5.58 -21.48 -0.18
N LYS A 58 4.74 -22.43 0.27
CA LYS A 58 3.62 -22.15 1.15
C LYS A 58 4.07 -21.66 2.53
N ALA A 59 5.08 -22.30 3.13
CA ALA A 59 5.64 -21.88 4.41
C ALA A 59 6.30 -20.49 4.32
N GLU A 60 6.94 -20.17 3.19
CA GLU A 60 7.49 -18.83 2.94
C GLU A 60 6.37 -17.79 2.76
N ALA A 61 5.33 -18.11 1.99
CA ALA A 61 4.17 -17.25 1.83
C ALA A 61 3.46 -17.01 3.18
N GLU A 62 3.34 -18.02 4.03
CA GLU A 62 2.76 -17.89 5.37
C GLU A 62 3.60 -16.96 6.27
N ARG A 63 4.93 -17.11 6.25
CA ARG A 63 5.83 -16.20 6.97
C ARG A 63 5.70 -14.77 6.50
N MET A 64 5.65 -14.56 5.17
CA MET A 64 5.49 -13.24 4.58
C MET A 64 4.14 -12.61 4.93
N MET A 65 3.04 -13.38 4.89
CA MET A 65 1.72 -12.90 5.29
C MET A 65 1.66 -12.53 6.77
N ARG A 66 2.29 -13.33 7.64
CA ARG A 66 2.36 -13.05 9.07
C ARG A 66 3.17 -11.78 9.37
N GLU A 67 4.30 -11.60 8.71
CA GLU A 67 5.12 -10.39 8.85
C GLU A 67 4.37 -9.15 8.35
N SER A 68 3.74 -9.22 7.18
CA SER A 68 2.91 -8.14 6.64
C SER A 68 1.74 -7.79 7.56
N GLU A 69 1.09 -8.78 8.16
CA GLU A 69 0.04 -8.55 9.15
C GLU A 69 0.57 -7.87 10.41
N GLN A 70 1.74 -8.30 10.91
CA GLN A 70 2.38 -7.66 12.06
C GLN A 70 2.74 -6.20 11.77
N GLU A 71 3.28 -5.91 10.59
CA GLU A 71 3.59 -4.55 10.16
C GLU A 71 2.33 -3.69 10.02
N ARG A 72 1.30 -4.21 9.34
CA ARG A 72 -0.01 -3.53 9.22
C ARG A 72 -0.59 -3.24 10.61
N ASN A 73 -0.56 -4.20 11.52
CA ASN A 73 -1.07 -4.03 12.88
C ASN A 73 -0.23 -3.02 13.68
N ALA A 74 1.10 -3.01 13.52
CA ALA A 74 1.98 -2.03 14.14
C ALA A 74 1.70 -0.61 13.62
N LEU A 75 1.51 -0.44 12.31
CA LEU A 75 1.13 0.84 11.70
C LEU A 75 -0.24 1.31 12.20
N LEU A 76 -1.23 0.42 12.29
CA LEU A 76 -2.56 0.75 12.83
C LEU A 76 -2.47 1.13 14.32
N GLN A 77 -1.66 0.43 15.09
CA GLN A 77 -1.44 0.74 16.49
C GLN A 77 -0.74 2.10 16.65
N GLU A 78 0.25 2.39 15.81
CA GLU A 78 0.92 3.70 15.78
C GLU A 78 -0.04 4.82 15.37
N ALA A 79 -0.85 4.61 14.34
CA ALA A 79 -1.88 5.57 13.91
C ALA A 79 -2.90 5.85 15.03
N GLN A 80 -3.27 4.84 15.83
CA GLN A 80 -4.12 5.05 17.01
C GLN A 80 -3.46 5.96 18.08
N LYS A 81 -2.13 5.91 18.24
CA LYS A 81 -1.41 6.82 19.16
C LYS A 81 -1.47 8.28 18.71
N PHE A 82 -1.62 8.52 17.41
CA PHE A 82 -1.83 9.85 16.83
C PHE A 82 -3.31 10.27 16.81
N GLY A 83 -4.15 9.65 17.64
CA GLY A 83 -5.59 9.92 17.75
C GLY A 83 -5.97 11.36 17.45
N LEU A 84 -6.92 11.54 16.53
CA LEU A 84 -7.41 12.80 15.94
C LEU A 84 -7.35 13.97 16.94
N LYS A 85 -6.21 14.67 17.00
CA LYS A 85 -6.07 15.85 17.84
C LYS A 85 -6.96 16.92 17.24
N VAL A 86 -8.01 17.30 17.95
CA VAL A 86 -8.80 18.47 17.57
C VAL A 86 -7.83 19.65 17.40
N PRO A 87 -7.78 20.27 16.21
CA PRO A 87 -6.78 21.29 15.95
C PRO A 87 -7.03 22.49 16.87
N LYS A 88 -5.93 23.11 17.36
CA LYS A 88 -6.00 24.32 18.21
C LYS A 88 -6.68 25.50 17.50
N PHE A 89 -6.68 25.50 16.17
CA PHE A 89 -7.33 26.50 15.34
C PHE A 89 -8.21 25.83 14.31
N CYS A 90 -9.32 26.46 13.95
CA CYS A 90 -10.20 25.97 12.90
C CYS A 90 -9.46 26.00 11.55
N PRO A 91 -9.38 24.88 10.81
CA PRO A 91 -8.70 24.86 9.51
C PRO A 91 -9.43 25.68 8.43
N TYR A 92 -10.70 26.02 8.65
CA TYR A 92 -11.52 26.76 7.68
C TYR A 92 -11.50 28.28 7.87
N CYS A 93 -11.39 28.76 9.12
CA CYS A 93 -11.47 30.20 9.42
C CYS A 93 -10.38 30.71 10.38
N GLY A 94 -9.50 29.85 10.89
CA GLY A 94 -8.40 30.25 11.79
C GLY A 94 -8.82 30.57 13.23
N THR A 95 -10.11 30.46 13.59
CA THR A 95 -10.58 30.75 14.96
C THR A 95 -10.07 29.70 15.97
N GLU A 96 -9.61 30.15 17.14
CA GLU A 96 -9.14 29.28 18.23
C GLU A 96 -10.21 28.30 18.70
N ASN A 97 -9.81 27.05 18.90
CA ASN A 97 -10.66 25.99 19.40
C ASN A 97 -10.69 25.99 20.93
N LYS A 98 -11.88 26.24 21.49
CA LYS A 98 -12.15 26.24 22.94
C LYS A 98 -12.60 24.88 23.49
N GLY A 99 -12.37 23.78 22.74
CA GLY A 99 -12.69 22.41 23.16
C GLY A 99 -14.03 21.86 22.65
N GLY A 100 -14.61 22.46 21.61
CA GLY A 100 -15.87 22.01 21.00
C GLY A 100 -15.68 21.05 19.82
N ASN A 101 -16.78 20.45 19.35
CA ASN A 101 -16.79 19.64 18.11
C ASN A 101 -16.92 20.49 16.83
N PHE A 102 -17.51 21.67 16.93
CA PHE A 102 -17.74 22.62 15.83
C PHE A 102 -17.15 23.98 16.17
N CYS A 103 -16.70 24.70 15.15
CA CYS A 103 -16.14 26.04 15.30
C CYS A 103 -17.23 27.06 15.70
N PRO A 104 -17.03 27.84 16.76
CA PRO A 104 -18.01 28.85 17.18
C PRO A 104 -18.12 30.05 16.22
N SER A 105 -17.15 30.23 15.32
CA SER A 105 -17.15 31.34 14.35
C SER A 105 -17.75 30.96 13.01
N CYS A 106 -17.38 29.81 12.43
CA CYS A 106 -17.84 29.40 11.09
C CYS A 106 -18.77 28.18 11.07
N GLY A 107 -19.00 27.52 12.21
CA GLY A 107 -19.83 26.32 12.31
C GLY A 107 -19.23 25.04 11.73
N ALA A 108 -18.06 25.11 11.08
CA ALA A 108 -17.41 23.93 10.50
C ALA A 108 -16.93 22.94 11.58
N PRO A 109 -16.97 21.62 11.33
CA PRO A 109 -16.47 20.63 12.28
C PRO A 109 -14.96 20.73 12.44
N TYR A 110 -14.46 20.58 13.68
CA TYR A 110 -13.02 20.53 13.96
C TYR A 110 -12.39 19.20 13.58
N LYS A 111 -13.18 18.14 13.50
CA LYS A 111 -12.75 16.86 12.94
C LYS A 111 -12.90 16.94 11.42
N THR A 112 -11.78 17.08 10.73
CA THR A 112 -11.70 16.66 9.33
C THR A 112 -11.72 15.15 9.32
N ASN A 113 -12.80 14.57 8.79
CA ASN A 113 -12.88 13.13 8.51
C ASN A 113 -11.93 12.80 7.35
#